data_AF-M0P4U2-F1
#
_entry.id   AF-M0P4U2-F1
#
_cell.length_a   1.000
_cell.length_b   1.000
_cell.length_c   1.000
_cell.angle_alpha   90.00
_cell.angle_beta   90.00
_cell.angle_gamma   90.00
#
_symmetry.space_group_name_H-M   'P 1'
#
loop_
_entity.id
_entity.type
_entity.pdbx_description
1 polymer ?
#
loop_
_entity_poly.entity_id
_entity_poly.type
_entity_poly.pdbx_seq_one_letter_code
_entity_poly.pdbx_strand_id
1 'polypeptide(L)'
;MNGSDADGGSGGGGATDSRADERPSAGGDAPRVGEPIVESAVSEAAASAPADATLQGLDRASRRDRISSVLVAVGPGPHSGATVDVARGIADATDAWLELFHVVPTDAALADAPAGADGSDAVADASGGGRGERDAYAATGEGLLDAARDRLGEFDRVDRWLVEDRSAAGAIVEQSPYYDLVVVGAPTTGTVGRFVFGSTTDTVVDDAEVPVVVVEADGETALDVA
;
A
#
# COMPACT_ATOMS: atom_id res chain seq x y z
N MET A 1 -84.66 30.85 -33.12
CA MET A 1 -85.51 29.71 -32.74
C MET A 1 -85.34 28.62 -33.78
N ASN A 2 -84.46 27.64 -33.53
CA ASN A 2 -84.70 26.22 -33.77
C ASN A 2 -83.50 25.47 -33.18
N GLY A 3 -83.74 24.65 -32.14
CA GLY A 3 -82.75 23.79 -31.53
C GLY A 3 -82.69 22.45 -32.25
N SER A 4 -81.61 21.71 -32.03
CA SER A 4 -81.58 20.25 -32.11
C SER A 4 -80.32 19.79 -31.37
N ASP A 5 -80.55 19.13 -30.24
CA ASP A 5 -79.58 18.32 -29.52
C ASP A 5 -79.21 17.08 -30.35
N ALA A 6 -77.96 16.65 -30.24
CA ALA A 6 -77.53 15.31 -30.64
C ALA A 6 -76.50 14.80 -29.63
N ASP A 7 -76.87 13.71 -28.98
CA ASP A 7 -76.04 12.86 -28.12
C ASP A 7 -74.98 12.08 -28.91
N GLY A 8 -73.90 11.73 -28.20
CA GLY A 8 -73.26 10.41 -28.33
C GLY A 8 -71.98 10.32 -29.14
N GLY A 9 -70.84 10.13 -28.45
CA GLY A 9 -69.58 9.73 -29.07
C GLY A 9 -68.49 9.41 -28.05
N SER A 10 -68.46 8.16 -27.59
CA SER A 10 -67.36 7.56 -26.81
C SER A 10 -66.23 7.10 -27.73
N GLY A 11 -64.99 7.36 -27.30
CA GLY A 11 -63.73 6.89 -27.89
C GLY A 11 -62.64 7.89 -27.47
N GLY A 12 -61.52 7.54 -26.85
CA GLY A 12 -60.76 6.31 -26.83
C GLY A 12 -59.30 6.69 -27.10
N GLY A 13 -58.38 6.32 -26.20
CA GLY A 13 -56.93 6.54 -26.34
C GLY A 13 -56.46 7.85 -25.70
N GLY A 14 -55.54 7.89 -24.74
CA GLY A 14 -54.41 7.00 -24.52
C GLY A 14 -53.16 7.63 -25.13
N ALA A 15 -52.56 8.59 -24.42
CA ALA A 15 -51.15 8.95 -24.53
C ALA A 15 -50.78 9.76 -23.29
N THR A 16 -50.13 9.08 -22.34
CA THR A 16 -49.39 9.73 -21.27
C THR A 16 -48.27 10.54 -21.91
N ASP A 17 -48.28 11.86 -21.67
CA ASP A 17 -47.12 12.73 -21.91
C ASP A 17 -46.05 12.37 -20.86
N SER A 18 -45.35 11.27 -21.10
CA SER A 18 -44.08 10.99 -20.46
C SER A 18 -43.04 11.79 -21.20
N ARG A 19 -42.84 13.03 -20.76
CA ARG A 19 -41.59 13.76 -20.97
C ARG A 19 -40.46 12.80 -20.63
N ALA A 20 -39.77 12.34 -21.66
CA ALA A 20 -38.54 11.61 -21.50
C ALA A 20 -37.55 12.58 -20.87
N ASP A 21 -37.27 12.34 -19.59
CA ASP A 21 -36.10 12.82 -18.87
C ASP A 21 -34.90 12.83 -19.81
N GLU A 22 -34.34 14.03 -20.00
CA GLU A 22 -32.97 14.23 -20.43
C GLU A 22 -32.08 13.28 -19.64
N ARG A 23 -31.51 12.28 -20.30
CA ARG A 23 -30.37 11.54 -19.75
C ARG A 23 -29.17 12.49 -19.77
N PRO A 24 -28.63 12.94 -18.62
CA PRO A 24 -27.30 13.50 -18.63
C PRO A 24 -26.38 12.34 -18.95
N SER A 25 -25.70 12.43 -20.10
CA SER A 25 -24.57 11.57 -20.40
C SER A 25 -23.57 11.72 -19.26
N ALA A 26 -23.15 10.60 -18.68
CA ALA A 26 -22.17 10.54 -17.62
C ALA A 26 -20.93 11.34 -18.03
N GLY A 27 -20.81 12.56 -17.48
CA GLY A 27 -19.54 13.24 -17.40
C GLY A 27 -18.66 12.38 -16.50
N GLY A 28 -17.49 11.99 -17.01
CA GLY A 28 -16.42 11.49 -16.14
C GLY A 28 -16.22 12.51 -15.04
N ASP A 29 -16.14 12.03 -13.79
CA ASP A 29 -15.93 12.87 -12.62
C ASP A 29 -14.61 13.61 -12.83
N ALA A 30 -14.70 14.88 -13.24
CA ALA A 30 -13.54 15.74 -13.25
C ALA A 30 -13.13 15.89 -11.77
N PRO A 31 -11.85 15.69 -11.41
CA PRO A 31 -11.40 15.79 -10.03
C PRO A 31 -11.93 17.08 -9.41
N ARG A 32 -12.68 16.97 -8.31
CA ARG A 32 -13.22 18.17 -7.67
C ARG A 32 -12.04 19.00 -7.20
N VAL A 33 -11.99 20.24 -7.69
CA VAL A 33 -10.94 21.21 -7.32
C VAL A 33 -10.97 21.40 -5.81
N GLY A 34 -10.04 20.78 -5.09
CA GLY A 34 -9.92 20.86 -3.63
C GLY A 34 -9.81 19.52 -2.89
N GLU A 35 -10.00 18.37 -3.54
CA GLU A 35 -9.71 17.08 -2.90
C GLU A 35 -8.19 16.82 -2.91
N PRO A 36 -7.59 16.49 -1.75
CA PRO A 36 -6.17 16.17 -1.70
C PRO A 36 -5.92 14.89 -2.50
N ILE A 37 -5.08 15.02 -3.54
CA ILE A 37 -4.78 13.95 -4.50
C ILE A 37 -4.31 12.68 -3.79
N VAL A 38 -3.66 12.82 -2.63
CA VAL A 38 -3.20 11.69 -1.82
C VAL A 38 -4.37 10.83 -1.31
N GLU A 39 -5.42 11.43 -0.75
CA GLU A 39 -6.56 10.66 -0.20
C GLU A 39 -7.31 9.93 -1.31
N SER A 40 -7.56 10.60 -2.44
CA SER A 40 -8.23 10.00 -3.60
C SER A 40 -7.38 8.87 -4.19
N ALA A 41 -6.08 9.08 -4.39
CA ALA A 41 -5.19 8.05 -4.93
C ALA A 41 -5.12 6.81 -4.03
N VAL A 42 -5.03 7.00 -2.70
CA VAL A 42 -5.01 5.88 -1.74
C VAL A 42 -6.34 5.13 -1.74
N SER A 43 -7.47 5.85 -1.77
CA SER A 43 -8.80 5.22 -1.81
C SER A 43 -9.03 4.43 -3.09
N GLU A 44 -8.64 4.97 -4.25
CA GLU A 44 -8.75 4.30 -5.55
C GLU A 44 -7.85 3.06 -5.62
N ALA A 45 -6.62 3.16 -5.09
CA ALA A 45 -5.68 2.05 -5.02
C ALA A 45 -6.19 0.92 -4.11
N ALA A 46 -6.70 1.26 -2.92
CA ALA A 46 -7.29 0.29 -2.00
C ALA A 46 -8.50 -0.43 -2.61
N ALA A 47 -9.38 0.31 -3.29
CA ALA A 47 -10.55 -0.28 -3.96
C ALA A 47 -10.19 -1.25 -5.11
N SER A 48 -8.96 -1.14 -5.65
CA SER A 48 -8.46 -1.96 -6.74
C SER A 48 -7.61 -3.15 -6.28
N ALA A 49 -7.29 -3.24 -4.99
CA ALA A 49 -6.53 -4.31 -4.36
C ALA A 49 -7.40 -5.09 -3.37
N PRO A 50 -7.10 -6.37 -3.07
CA PRO A 50 -7.78 -7.12 -2.00
C PRO A 50 -7.24 -6.71 -0.63
N ALA A 51 -7.36 -5.42 -0.30
CA ALA A 51 -6.76 -4.82 0.88
C ALA A 51 -7.46 -3.53 1.32
N ASP A 52 -7.51 -3.33 2.63
CA ASP A 52 -7.80 -2.06 3.25
C ASP A 52 -6.52 -1.21 3.35
N ALA A 53 -6.63 0.10 3.08
CA ALA A 53 -5.52 1.04 3.23
C ALA A 53 -5.94 2.23 4.10
N THR A 54 -5.19 2.48 5.17
CA THR A 54 -5.41 3.63 6.06
C THR A 54 -4.29 4.64 5.91
N LEU A 55 -4.66 5.89 5.65
CA LEU A 55 -3.70 6.98 5.48
C LEU A 55 -3.52 7.77 6.79
N GLN A 56 -2.29 7.80 7.27
CA GLN A 56 -1.87 8.40 8.54
C GLN A 56 -0.95 9.60 8.29
N GLY A 57 -0.97 10.59 9.19
CA GLY A 57 -0.02 11.71 9.14
C GLY A 57 -0.16 12.62 7.92
N LEU A 58 -1.37 12.75 7.35
CA LEU A 58 -1.66 13.67 6.24
C LEU A 58 -1.20 15.10 6.51
N ASP A 59 -1.18 15.51 7.77
CA ASP A 59 -0.71 16.81 8.19
C ASP A 59 0.75 17.09 7.78
N ARG A 60 1.55 16.03 7.62
CA ARG A 60 2.98 16.05 7.29
C ARG A 60 3.27 16.16 5.79
N ALA A 61 2.25 16.06 4.93
CA ALA A 61 2.42 16.19 3.48
C ALA A 61 2.99 17.59 3.11
N SER A 62 4.23 17.62 2.63
CA SER A 62 4.87 18.85 2.16
C SER A 62 4.16 19.46 0.94
N ARG A 63 3.53 18.62 0.11
CA ARG A 63 2.73 19.02 -1.07
C ARG A 63 1.49 18.13 -1.17
N ARG A 64 0.35 18.59 -0.67
CA ARG A 64 -0.90 17.80 -0.62
C ARG A 64 -1.54 17.58 -1.99
N ASP A 65 -1.11 18.35 -2.98
CA ASP A 65 -1.58 18.38 -4.35
C ASP A 65 -0.78 17.48 -5.30
N ARG A 66 0.21 16.71 -4.82
CA ARG A 66 0.97 15.78 -5.68
C ARG A 66 1.70 14.70 -4.89
N ILE A 67 1.89 13.56 -5.54
CA ILE A 67 2.81 12.50 -5.13
C ILE A 67 3.74 12.29 -6.32
N SER A 68 5.05 12.44 -6.13
CA SER A 68 6.05 12.20 -7.18
C SER A 68 6.94 11.00 -6.87
N SER A 69 7.00 10.59 -5.60
CA SER A 69 7.87 9.53 -5.12
C SER A 69 7.25 8.82 -3.91
N VAL A 70 7.28 7.49 -3.91
CA VAL A 70 6.71 6.64 -2.87
C VAL A 70 7.77 5.64 -2.40
N LEU A 71 8.03 5.65 -1.09
CA LEU A 71 8.86 4.64 -0.43
C LEU A 71 7.97 3.46 -0.02
N VAL A 72 8.27 2.25 -0.49
CA VAL A 72 7.50 1.04 -0.17
C VAL A 72 8.34 0.15 0.71
N ALA A 73 7.98 0.04 2.00
CA ALA A 73 8.67 -0.86 2.90
C ALA A 73 8.25 -2.31 2.66
N VAL A 74 9.14 -3.09 2.07
CA VAL A 74 8.91 -4.51 1.77
C VAL A 74 9.49 -5.34 2.90
N GLY A 75 8.65 -6.04 3.64
CA GLY A 75 9.06 -6.99 4.68
C GLY A 75 8.44 -8.37 4.45
N PRO A 76 8.96 -9.42 5.11
CA PRO A 76 8.26 -10.70 5.12
C PRO A 76 6.94 -10.54 5.87
N GLY A 77 5.87 -11.09 5.34
CA GLY A 77 4.59 -11.08 6.05
C GLY A 77 3.37 -11.19 5.14
N PRO A 78 2.21 -11.53 5.72
CA PRO A 78 0.96 -11.78 5.01
C PRO A 78 0.41 -10.57 4.23
N HIS A 79 0.86 -9.35 4.51
CA HIS A 79 0.36 -8.14 3.83
C HIS A 79 1.33 -7.61 2.75
N SER A 80 2.48 -8.25 2.56
CA SER A 80 3.55 -7.73 1.70
C SER A 80 3.15 -7.60 0.23
N GLY A 81 2.41 -8.56 -0.32
CA GLY A 81 1.90 -8.46 -1.70
C GLY A 81 0.86 -7.35 -1.85
N ALA A 82 -0.13 -7.29 -0.96
CA ALA A 82 -1.11 -6.19 -0.95
C ALA A 82 -0.44 -4.81 -0.81
N THR A 83 0.62 -4.70 0.00
CA THR A 83 1.39 -3.46 0.16
C THR A 83 1.95 -2.98 -1.18
N VAL A 84 2.52 -3.90 -1.97
CA VAL A 84 3.04 -3.61 -3.31
C VAL A 84 1.92 -3.26 -4.30
N ASP A 85 0.78 -3.94 -4.23
CA ASP A 85 -0.37 -3.66 -5.11
C ASP A 85 -0.95 -2.26 -4.86
N VAL A 86 -1.14 -1.89 -3.59
CA VAL A 86 -1.63 -0.57 -3.21
C VAL A 86 -0.62 0.51 -3.62
N ALA A 87 0.69 0.27 -3.40
CA ALA A 87 1.72 1.21 -3.85
C ALA A 87 1.70 1.41 -5.36
N ARG A 88 1.54 0.32 -6.14
CA ARG A 88 1.35 0.40 -7.58
C ARG A 88 0.12 1.21 -7.97
N GLY A 89 -1.03 0.95 -7.35
CA GLY A 89 -2.26 1.69 -7.63
C GLY A 89 -2.10 3.19 -7.39
N ILE A 90 -1.42 3.57 -6.32
CA ILE A 90 -1.09 4.97 -6.02
C ILE A 90 -0.18 5.54 -7.10
N ALA A 91 0.87 4.83 -7.50
CA ALA A 91 1.79 5.27 -8.53
C ALA A 91 1.14 5.41 -9.91
N ASP A 92 0.29 4.46 -10.32
CA ASP A 92 -0.48 4.51 -11.56
C ASP A 92 -1.45 5.72 -11.56
N ALA A 93 -2.06 6.04 -10.41
CA ALA A 93 -2.96 7.19 -10.27
C ALA A 93 -2.24 8.55 -10.27
N THR A 94 -0.96 8.59 -9.88
CA THR A 94 -0.22 9.84 -9.63
C THR A 94 1.01 10.05 -10.51
N ASP A 95 1.34 9.06 -11.34
CA ASP A 95 2.56 9.02 -12.17
C ASP A 95 3.86 9.04 -11.32
N ALA A 96 3.77 8.61 -10.05
CA ALA A 96 4.88 8.61 -9.09
C ALA A 96 5.88 7.47 -9.35
N TRP A 97 7.11 7.67 -8.88
CA TRP A 97 8.14 6.62 -8.85
C TRP A 97 8.05 5.80 -7.57
N LEU A 98 8.33 4.50 -7.65
CA LEU A 98 8.40 3.59 -6.51
C LEU A 98 9.85 3.29 -6.14
N GLU A 99 10.17 3.34 -4.85
CA GLU A 99 11.38 2.74 -4.28
C GLU A 99 10.96 1.54 -3.43
N LEU A 100 11.31 0.33 -3.84
CA LEU A 100 11.12 -0.88 -3.05
C LEU A 100 12.26 -1.00 -2.04
N PHE A 101 11.95 -0.84 -0.77
CA PHE A 101 12.95 -0.70 0.28
C PHE A 101 12.88 -1.85 1.27
N HIS A 102 14.03 -2.50 1.49
CA HIS A 102 14.17 -3.56 2.49
C HIS A 102 15.39 -3.29 3.38
N VAL A 103 15.22 -3.57 4.67
CA VAL A 103 16.25 -3.33 5.69
C VAL A 103 16.72 -4.67 6.23
N VAL A 104 18.02 -4.92 6.12
CA VAL A 104 18.67 -6.08 6.73
C VAL A 104 19.37 -5.66 8.03
N PRO A 105 19.34 -6.51 9.06
CA PRO A 105 19.99 -6.21 10.32
C PRO A 105 21.50 -6.18 10.17
N THR A 106 22.12 -5.14 10.74
CA THR A 106 23.58 -5.08 10.93
C THR A 106 24.07 -6.16 11.88
N ASP A 107 25.35 -6.54 11.79
CA ASP A 107 25.99 -7.47 12.74
C ASP A 107 25.80 -7.06 14.20
N ALA A 108 25.79 -5.74 14.48
CA ALA A 108 25.54 -5.21 15.82
C ALA A 108 24.11 -5.50 16.29
N ALA A 109 23.11 -5.34 15.42
CA ALA A 109 21.73 -5.65 15.76
C ALA A 109 21.50 -7.16 15.96
N LEU A 110 22.20 -8.00 15.19
CA LEU A 110 22.20 -9.45 15.37
C LEU A 110 22.88 -9.86 16.68
N ALA A 111 23.96 -9.17 17.09
CA ALA A 111 24.62 -9.43 18.37
C ALA A 111 23.78 -8.98 19.58
N ASP A 112 23.01 -7.90 19.42
CA ASP A 112 22.09 -7.38 20.44
C ASP A 112 20.76 -8.16 20.49
N ALA A 113 20.51 -9.02 19.51
CA ALA A 113 19.37 -9.92 19.49
C ALA A 113 19.34 -10.77 20.76
N PRO A 114 18.19 -10.89 21.45
CA PRO A 114 18.08 -11.87 22.50
C PRO A 114 18.33 -13.24 21.86
N ALA A 115 19.37 -13.95 22.31
CA ALA A 115 19.69 -15.29 21.83
C ALA A 115 18.41 -16.14 21.84
N GLY A 116 17.89 -16.46 20.65
CA GLY A 116 16.64 -17.17 20.50
C GLY A 116 16.73 -18.55 21.13
N ALA A 117 15.78 -18.86 22.00
CA ALA A 117 15.54 -20.20 22.49
C ALA A 117 15.00 -21.08 21.34
N ASP A 118 15.89 -21.56 20.48
CA ASP A 118 15.69 -22.79 19.74
C ASP A 118 16.91 -23.66 19.98
N GLY A 119 16.69 -24.75 20.72
CA GLY A 119 17.69 -25.78 20.95
C GLY A 119 18.07 -26.42 19.63
N SER A 120 19.19 -26.00 19.06
CA SER A 120 19.98 -26.86 18.21
C SER A 120 21.36 -26.99 18.85
N ASP A 121 21.64 -28.21 19.34
CA ASP A 121 23.00 -28.67 19.59
C ASP A 121 23.74 -28.74 18.25
N ALA A 122 24.11 -27.58 17.72
CA ALA A 122 25.12 -27.44 16.70
C ALA A 122 26.23 -26.61 17.34
N VAL A 123 27.32 -27.28 17.70
CA VAL A 123 28.59 -26.64 18.03
C VAL A 123 29.04 -25.81 16.82
N ALA A 124 28.62 -24.55 16.77
CA ALA A 124 29.06 -23.59 15.79
C ALA A 124 30.44 -23.05 16.20
N ASP A 125 31.38 -23.21 15.29
CA ASP A 125 32.69 -22.56 15.29
C ASP A 125 32.52 -21.04 15.50
N ALA A 126 32.93 -20.56 16.68
CA ALA A 126 32.61 -19.23 17.22
C ALA A 126 33.37 -18.07 16.53
N SER A 127 33.66 -18.19 15.24
CA SER A 127 34.32 -17.13 14.46
C SER A 127 33.69 -16.93 13.06
N GLY A 128 32.66 -17.70 12.69
CA GLY A 128 32.01 -17.63 11.37
C GLY A 128 30.50 -17.36 11.34
N GLY A 129 29.81 -17.35 12.49
CA GLY A 129 28.34 -17.28 12.56
C GLY A 129 27.72 -15.98 12.06
N GLY A 130 28.21 -14.81 12.53
CA GLY A 130 27.59 -13.51 12.21
C GLY A 130 27.60 -13.17 10.71
N ARG A 131 28.71 -13.47 10.01
CA ARG A 131 28.80 -13.23 8.56
C ARG A 131 27.82 -14.11 7.77
N GLY A 132 27.69 -15.39 8.13
CA GLY A 132 26.77 -16.31 7.43
C GLY A 132 25.30 -15.96 7.66
N GLU A 133 24.96 -15.50 8.87
CA GLU A 133 23.61 -15.06 9.20
C GLU A 133 23.24 -13.76 8.48
N ARG A 134 24.14 -12.77 8.46
CA ARG A 134 23.98 -11.54 7.68
C ARG A 134 23.79 -11.81 6.19
N ASP A 135 24.60 -12.70 5.61
CA ASP A 135 24.49 -13.07 4.19
C ASP A 135 23.14 -13.76 3.90
N ALA A 136 22.58 -14.51 4.86
CA ALA A 136 21.24 -15.10 4.74
C ALA A 136 20.12 -14.05 4.80
N TYR A 137 20.23 -13.05 5.68
CA TYR A 137 19.28 -11.92 5.72
C TYR A 137 19.35 -11.10 4.43
N ALA A 138 20.55 -10.83 3.91
CA ALA A 138 20.74 -10.17 2.64
C ALA A 138 20.11 -10.96 1.48
N ALA A 139 20.35 -12.26 1.39
CA ALA A 139 19.75 -13.11 0.37
C ALA A 139 18.22 -13.15 0.46
N THR A 140 17.67 -13.22 1.67
CA THR A 140 16.22 -13.16 1.90
C THR A 140 15.64 -11.82 1.47
N GLY A 141 16.30 -10.71 1.85
CA GLY A 141 15.88 -9.37 1.48
C GLY A 141 15.92 -9.11 -0.01
N GLU A 142 16.98 -9.58 -0.68
CA GLU A 142 17.11 -9.56 -2.14
C GLU A 142 15.95 -10.31 -2.81
N GLY A 143 15.65 -11.53 -2.35
CA GLY A 143 14.53 -12.31 -2.87
C GLY A 143 13.17 -11.63 -2.65
N LEU A 144 12.96 -10.94 -1.53
CA LEU A 144 11.74 -10.18 -1.27
C LEU A 144 11.59 -8.99 -2.22
N LEU A 145 12.68 -8.27 -2.50
CA LEU A 145 12.69 -7.16 -3.46
C LEU A 145 12.44 -7.65 -4.89
N ASP A 146 13.01 -8.80 -5.26
CA ASP A 146 12.77 -9.41 -6.57
C ASP A 146 11.31 -9.88 -6.69
N ALA A 147 10.76 -10.54 -5.67
CA ALA A 147 9.36 -10.95 -5.66
C ALA A 147 8.39 -9.76 -5.70
N ALA A 148 8.71 -8.67 -4.98
CA ALA A 148 7.94 -7.43 -5.04
C ALA A 148 7.98 -6.82 -6.45
N ARG A 149 9.15 -6.83 -7.10
CA ARG A 149 9.29 -6.32 -8.47
C ARG A 149 8.56 -7.17 -9.49
N ASP A 150 8.62 -8.49 -9.36
CA ASP A 150 7.86 -9.40 -10.21
C ASP A 150 6.35 -9.18 -10.07
N ARG A 151 5.87 -8.90 -8.84
CA ARG A 151 4.47 -8.57 -8.57
C ARG A 151 4.02 -7.27 -9.23
N LEU A 152 4.91 -6.29 -9.36
CA LEU A 152 4.63 -5.04 -10.07
C LEU A 152 4.43 -5.24 -11.59
N GLY A 153 4.80 -6.39 -12.16
CA GLY A 153 4.55 -6.70 -13.57
C GLY A 153 5.16 -5.68 -14.54
N GLU A 154 4.33 -5.09 -15.41
CA GLU A 154 4.76 -4.12 -16.44
C GLU A 154 5.08 -2.71 -15.91
N PHE A 155 5.07 -2.49 -14.59
CA PHE A 155 5.39 -1.18 -14.03
C PHE A 155 6.92 -0.95 -13.98
N ASP A 156 7.41 -0.06 -14.85
CA ASP A 156 8.86 0.13 -15.05
C ASP A 156 9.49 1.21 -14.16
N ARG A 157 8.68 2.02 -13.48
CA ARG A 157 9.11 3.21 -12.71
C ARG A 157 9.48 2.86 -11.27
N VAL A 158 10.33 1.86 -11.13
CA VAL A 158 10.67 1.26 -9.85
C VAL A 158 12.17 1.06 -9.72
N ASP A 159 12.70 1.53 -8.59
CA ASP A 159 14.01 1.13 -8.07
C ASP A 159 13.85 0.18 -6.88
N ARG A 160 14.95 -0.49 -6.55
CA ARG A 160 15.06 -1.40 -5.43
C ARG A 160 16.29 -1.06 -4.61
N TRP A 161 16.09 -0.95 -3.30
CA TRP A 161 17.15 -0.59 -2.37
C TRP A 161 17.13 -1.49 -1.13
N LEU A 162 18.20 -2.29 -1.01
CA LEU A 162 18.55 -3.04 0.19
C LEU A 162 19.50 -2.20 1.04
N VAL A 163 19.16 -1.94 2.30
CA VAL A 163 20.01 -1.20 3.24
C VAL A 163 20.30 -2.04 4.48
N GLU A 164 21.46 -1.82 5.08
CA GLU A 164 21.77 -2.38 6.39
C GLU A 164 21.52 -1.36 7.48
N ASP A 165 20.76 -1.73 8.50
CA ASP A 165 20.54 -0.86 9.65
C ASP A 165 20.38 -1.67 10.95
N ARG A 166 20.30 -0.97 12.08
CA ARG A 166 19.97 -1.55 13.38
C ARG A 166 18.49 -1.85 13.53
N SER A 167 17.61 -1.14 12.79
CA SER A 167 16.18 -1.41 12.81
C SER A 167 15.51 -1.02 11.51
N ALA A 168 14.53 -1.83 11.07
CA ALA A 168 13.72 -1.49 9.90
C ALA A 168 12.96 -0.17 10.09
N ALA A 169 12.35 0.03 11.26
CA ALA A 169 11.59 1.23 11.56
C ALA A 169 12.43 2.51 11.49
N GLY A 170 13.61 2.51 12.14
CA GLY A 170 14.52 3.65 12.13
C GLY A 170 15.01 3.99 10.73
N ALA A 171 15.40 2.98 9.94
CA ALA A 171 15.81 3.19 8.56
C ALA A 171 14.68 3.76 7.69
N ILE A 172 13.46 3.25 7.82
CA ILE A 172 12.30 3.79 7.07
C ILE A 172 12.01 5.23 7.47
N VAL A 173 12.02 5.55 8.77
CA VAL A 173 11.81 6.92 9.27
C VAL A 173 12.90 7.85 8.75
N GLU A 174 14.17 7.45 8.76
CA GLU A 174 15.29 8.24 8.24
C GLU A 174 15.18 8.49 6.73
N GLN A 175 14.65 7.54 5.96
CA GLN A 175 14.44 7.71 4.52
C GLN A 175 13.18 8.50 4.16
N SER A 176 12.16 8.49 5.02
CA SER A 176 10.86 9.14 4.77
C SER A 176 10.91 10.58 4.24
N PRO A 177 11.83 11.48 4.65
CA PRO A 177 11.83 12.88 4.21
C PRO A 177 12.23 13.08 2.74
N TYR A 178 12.81 12.06 2.10
CA TYR A 178 13.21 12.10 0.69
C TYR A 178 12.08 11.72 -0.27
N TYR A 179 10.95 11.25 0.26
CA TYR A 179 9.79 10.81 -0.51
C TYR A 179 8.58 11.69 -0.22
N ASP A 180 7.52 11.57 -1.01
CA ASP A 180 6.26 12.27 -0.74
C ASP A 180 5.30 11.42 0.11
N LEU A 181 5.52 10.11 0.16
CA LEU A 181 4.67 9.13 0.82
C LEU A 181 5.46 7.87 1.21
N VAL A 182 5.11 7.26 2.34
CA VAL A 182 5.58 5.92 2.73
C VAL A 182 4.41 4.94 2.70
N VAL A 183 4.62 3.72 2.21
CA VAL A 183 3.63 2.62 2.25
C VAL A 183 4.24 1.46 3.04
N VAL A 184 3.50 0.97 4.03
CA VAL A 184 3.91 -0.15 4.90
C VAL A 184 2.75 -1.15 5.08
N GLY A 185 3.08 -2.41 5.32
CA GLY A 185 2.10 -3.41 5.72
C GLY A 185 1.60 -3.20 7.16
N ALA A 186 0.37 -3.63 7.43
CA ALA A 186 -0.23 -3.58 8.76
C ALA A 186 0.54 -4.44 9.79
N PRO A 187 0.50 -4.06 11.08
CA PRO A 187 1.01 -4.89 12.16
C PRO A 187 0.41 -6.30 12.15
N THR A 188 1.24 -7.33 12.07
CA THR A 188 0.77 -8.72 12.11
C THR A 188 0.73 -9.23 13.55
N THR A 189 -0.47 -9.48 14.07
CA THR A 189 -0.64 -10.13 15.38
C THR A 189 -0.79 -11.64 15.19
N GLY A 190 0.30 -12.38 15.00
CA GLY A 190 0.23 -13.85 14.84
C GLY A 190 1.55 -14.60 14.63
N THR A 191 1.75 -15.64 15.46
CA THR A 191 2.73 -16.76 15.44
C THR A 191 4.23 -16.47 15.23
N VAL A 192 4.90 -16.14 16.34
CA VAL A 192 6.29 -16.48 16.74
C VAL A 192 7.40 -16.46 15.66
N GLY A 193 8.13 -15.35 15.64
CA GLY A 193 9.49 -15.21 15.09
C GLY A 193 10.00 -13.81 15.43
N ARG A 194 10.52 -13.61 16.65
CA ARG A 194 10.88 -12.28 17.16
C ARG A 194 12.05 -11.70 16.36
N PHE A 195 11.74 -10.79 15.45
CA PHE A 195 12.22 -9.40 15.48
C PHE A 195 11.08 -8.51 14.94
N VAL A 196 10.30 -7.97 15.89
CA VAL A 196 9.45 -6.77 15.74
C VAL A 196 8.44 -6.78 14.57
N PHE A 197 7.36 -7.56 14.73
CA PHE A 197 6.12 -7.36 13.97
C PHE A 197 5.08 -6.80 14.93
N GLY A 198 4.57 -5.60 14.62
CA GLY A 198 3.94 -4.71 15.59
C GLY A 198 4.59 -3.33 15.56
N SER A 199 5.72 -3.19 16.25
CA SER A 199 6.29 -1.86 16.50
C SER A 199 6.98 -1.21 15.30
N THR A 200 7.28 -1.94 14.22
CA THR A 200 7.89 -1.30 13.03
C THR A 200 6.90 -0.34 12.39
N THR A 201 5.70 -0.83 12.06
CA THR A 201 4.63 -0.01 11.48
C THR A 201 4.20 1.09 12.44
N ASP A 202 4.04 0.80 13.73
CA ASP A 202 3.68 1.82 14.74
C ASP A 202 4.74 2.94 14.80
N THR A 203 6.02 2.60 14.92
CA THR A 203 7.12 3.58 14.92
C THR A 203 7.16 4.40 13.62
N VAL A 204 6.96 3.78 12.46
CA VAL A 204 6.91 4.51 11.18
C VAL A 204 5.71 5.47 11.13
N VAL A 205 4.54 5.03 11.56
CA VAL A 205 3.33 5.88 11.62
C VAL A 205 3.54 7.09 12.55
N ASP A 206 4.17 6.86 13.69
CA ASP A 206 4.41 7.88 14.71
C ASP A 206 5.50 8.88 14.28
N ASP A 207 6.63 8.40 13.75
CA ASP A 207 7.86 9.18 13.60
C ASP A 207 8.22 9.58 12.16
N ALA A 208 7.58 9.03 11.11
CA ALA A 208 7.88 9.43 9.73
C ALA A 208 7.56 10.91 9.46
N GLU A 209 8.41 11.58 8.66
CA GLU A 209 8.28 13.01 8.35
C GLU A 209 7.27 13.29 7.22
N VAL A 210 6.70 12.25 6.60
CA VAL A 210 5.71 12.33 5.53
C VAL A 210 4.51 11.43 5.83
N PRO A 211 3.39 11.53 5.08
CA PRO A 211 2.24 10.66 5.31
C PRO A 211 2.59 9.18 5.10
N VAL A 212 1.91 8.32 5.84
CA VAL A 212 2.12 6.87 5.83
C VAL A 212 0.81 6.17 5.46
N VAL A 213 0.85 5.30 4.46
CA VAL A 213 -0.25 4.38 4.13
C VAL A 213 0.04 3.04 4.79
N VAL A 214 -0.87 2.60 5.66
CA VAL A 214 -0.83 1.28 6.28
C VAL A 214 -1.78 0.36 5.53
N VAL A 215 -1.26 -0.75 5.01
CA VAL A 215 -2.00 -1.69 4.16
C VAL A 215 -2.28 -2.99 4.91
N GLU A 216 -3.55 -3.32 5.08
CA GLU A 216 -4.01 -4.61 5.60
C GLU A 216 -4.66 -5.40 4.45
N ALA A 217 -4.16 -6.60 4.19
CA ALA A 217 -4.75 -7.46 3.17
C ALA A 217 -6.01 -8.18 3.69
N ASP A 218 -7.02 -8.38 2.83
CA ASP A 218 -8.25 -9.16 3.13
C ASP A 218 -7.94 -10.65 3.48
N GLY A 219 -6.72 -11.10 3.20
CA GLY A 219 -6.19 -12.43 3.49
C GLY A 219 -4.66 -12.48 3.32
N GLU A 220 -4.07 -13.67 3.38
CA GLU A 220 -2.63 -13.83 3.20
C GLU A 220 -2.21 -13.61 1.73
N THR A 221 -1.43 -12.56 1.50
CA THR A 221 -0.87 -12.14 0.21
C THR A 221 0.66 -12.03 0.30
N ALA A 222 1.30 -12.88 1.11
CA ALA A 222 2.75 -12.85 1.26
C ALA A 222 3.47 -12.99 -0.09
N LEU A 223 4.56 -12.23 -0.26
CA LEU A 223 5.47 -12.39 -1.39
C LEU A 223 6.15 -13.76 -1.33
N ASP A 224 6.17 -14.45 -2.47
CA ASP A 224 6.76 -15.78 -2.59
C ASP A 224 8.24 -15.63 -2.98
N VAL A 225 9.13 -16.00 -2.04
CA VAL A 225 10.58 -15.92 -2.23
C VAL A 225 11.03 -17.27 -2.81
N ALA A 226 11.33 -17.28 -4.12
CA ALA A 226 11.67 -18.48 -4.89
C ALA A 226 13.04 -19.09 -4.52
#